data_AF-A0A210R402-F1
#
_entry.id   AF-A0A210R402-F1
#
_cell.length_a   1.000
_cell.length_b   1.000
_cell.length_c   1.000
_cell.angle_alpha   90.00
_cell.angle_beta   90.00
_cell.angle_gamma   90.00
#
_symmetry.space_group_name_H-M   'P 1'
#
loop_
_entity.id
_entity.type
_entity.pdbx_description
1 polymer ?
#
loop_
_entity_poly.entity_id
_entity_poly.type
_entity_poly.pdbx_seq_one_letter_code
_entity_poly.pdbx_strand_id
1 'polypeptide(L)'
;MRDGRIMLFLFIVAVLVFQESSGQFPPQIPGKWRNPNIQRYVERLCRFFQCPGGEGMCDLRPYPCFDPPCDAGPTCVPYPGSSMKPGSCPSPFNIWTRRVRCYTDIACNNLEVCCHGFFGSECRAPLELTN
;
A
#
# COMPACT_ATOMS: atom_id res chain seq x y z
N MET A 1 24.56 33.27 -16.32
CA MET A 1 23.49 33.50 -15.34
C MET A 1 22.35 32.56 -15.70
N ARG A 2 22.15 31.49 -14.92
CA ARG A 2 21.14 30.46 -15.20
C ARG A 2 19.77 31.07 -14.87
N ASP A 3 18.98 31.37 -15.89
CA ASP A 3 17.75 32.18 -15.80
C ASP A 3 16.89 31.80 -14.59
N GLY A 4 16.77 32.72 -13.63
CA GLY A 4 15.99 32.49 -12.39
C GLY A 4 14.52 32.16 -12.67
N ARG A 5 14.03 32.56 -13.85
CA ARG A 5 12.71 32.18 -14.37
C ARG A 5 12.62 30.69 -14.66
N ILE A 6 13.64 30.07 -15.25
CA ILE A 6 13.66 28.63 -15.54
C ILE A 6 13.67 27.83 -14.24
N MET A 7 14.45 28.25 -13.24
CA MET A 7 14.46 27.59 -11.92
C MET A 7 13.10 27.70 -11.21
N LEU A 8 12.44 28.86 -11.30
CA LEU A 8 11.10 29.07 -10.73
C LEU A 8 10.05 28.20 -11.44
N PHE A 9 10.10 28.11 -12.77
CA PHE A 9 9.21 27.22 -13.53
C PHE A 9 9.41 25.75 -13.16
N LEU A 10 10.66 25.28 -13.05
CA LEU A 10 10.95 23.91 -12.61
C LEU A 10 10.45 23.64 -11.19
N PHE A 11 10.58 24.61 -10.29
CA PHE A 11 10.08 24.50 -8.92
C PHE A 11 8.55 24.44 -8.88
N ILE A 12 7.86 25.29 -9.65
CA ILE A 12 6.39 25.27 -9.75
C ILE A 12 5.91 23.95 -10.35
N VAL A 13 6.54 23.46 -11.43
CA VAL A 13 6.19 22.16 -12.02
C VAL A 13 6.41 21.03 -11.02
N ALA A 14 7.52 21.04 -10.27
CA ALA A 14 7.75 20.05 -9.22
C ALA A 14 6.64 20.09 -8.16
N VAL A 15 6.29 21.26 -7.64
CA VAL A 15 5.22 21.42 -6.64
C VAL A 15 3.87 20.95 -7.17
N LEU A 16 3.51 21.30 -8.42
CA LEU A 16 2.24 20.88 -9.03
C LEU A 16 2.18 19.36 -9.25
N VAL A 17 3.29 18.73 -9.67
CA VAL A 17 3.41 17.27 -9.77
C VAL A 17 3.28 16.61 -8.40
N PHE A 18 3.85 17.21 -7.34
CA PHE A 18 3.64 16.77 -5.96
C PHE A 18 2.17 16.95 -5.53
N GLN A 19 1.50 18.03 -5.94
CA GLN A 19 0.12 18.32 -5.54
C GLN A 19 -0.91 17.39 -6.21
N GLU A 20 -0.80 17.09 -7.50
CA GLU A 20 -1.66 16.09 -8.15
C GLU A 20 -1.49 14.69 -7.55
N SER A 21 -0.29 14.36 -7.08
CA SER A 21 -0.02 13.11 -6.35
C SER A 21 -0.64 13.05 -4.94
N SER A 22 -1.33 14.09 -4.50
CA SER A 22 -2.03 14.13 -3.20
C SER A 22 -3.56 14.17 -3.31
N GLY A 23 -4.13 14.45 -4.49
CA GLY A 23 -5.56 14.80 -4.64
C GLY A 23 -6.55 13.66 -4.95
N GLN A 24 -6.09 12.46 -5.32
CA GLN A 24 -6.98 11.40 -5.85
C GLN A 24 -6.87 10.05 -5.11
N PHE A 25 -6.49 10.06 -3.83
CA PHE A 25 -6.24 8.84 -3.06
C PHE A 25 -7.35 8.59 -2.06
N PRO A 26 -7.65 7.32 -1.71
CA PRO A 26 -8.51 7.03 -0.57
C PRO A 26 -7.99 7.83 0.64
N PRO A 27 -8.89 8.35 1.50
CA PRO A 27 -8.51 9.19 2.62
C PRO A 27 -7.35 8.55 3.38
N GLN A 28 -6.23 9.28 3.48
CA GLN A 28 -5.07 8.80 4.22
C GLN A 28 -5.51 8.61 5.66
N ILE A 29 -5.41 7.38 6.15
CA ILE A 29 -5.72 7.08 7.53
C ILE A 29 -4.58 7.68 8.36
N PRO A 30 -4.87 8.45 9.42
CA PRO A 30 -3.83 8.97 10.31
C PRO A 30 -2.87 7.84 10.74
N GLY A 31 -1.56 8.02 10.52
CA GLY A 31 -0.54 7.04 10.88
C GLY A 31 -0.29 5.89 9.88
N LYS A 32 -1.02 5.83 8.76
CA LYS A 32 -0.79 4.82 7.70
C LYS A 32 -0.60 5.48 6.34
N TRP A 33 0.66 5.58 5.91
CA TRP A 33 0.99 6.08 4.58
C TRP A 33 0.63 5.04 3.49
N ARG A 34 -0.03 5.49 2.41
CA ARG A 34 -0.38 4.67 1.25
C ARG A 34 0.39 5.09 -0.01
N ASN A 35 1.00 4.11 -0.68
CA ASN A 35 1.70 4.31 -1.97
C ASN A 35 0.75 4.18 -3.17
N PRO A 36 0.56 5.24 -3.99
CA PRO A 36 -0.21 5.22 -5.23
C PRO A 36 0.22 4.16 -6.25
N ASN A 37 1.53 3.93 -6.39
CA ASN A 37 2.05 2.98 -7.37
C ASN A 37 1.68 1.54 -6.99
N ILE A 38 1.65 1.26 -5.68
CA ILE A 38 1.23 -0.04 -5.15
C ILE A 38 -0.27 -0.23 -5.38
N GLN A 39 -1.09 0.79 -5.14
CA GLN A 39 -2.52 0.74 -5.43
C GLN A 39 -2.79 0.40 -6.90
N ARG A 40 -2.20 1.15 -7.84
CA ARG A 40 -2.37 0.89 -9.28
C ARG A 40 -1.88 -0.49 -9.70
N TYR A 41 -0.82 -0.98 -9.05
CA TYR A 41 -0.31 -2.33 -9.29
C TYR A 41 -1.32 -3.39 -8.85
N VAL A 42 -1.88 -3.27 -7.65
CA VAL A 42 -2.89 -4.18 -7.10
C VAL A 42 -4.17 -4.12 -7.95
N GLU A 43 -4.67 -2.93 -8.29
CA GLU A 43 -5.84 -2.75 -9.16
C GLU A 43 -5.65 -3.44 -10.52
N ARG A 44 -4.44 -3.36 -11.10
CA ARG A 44 -4.13 -4.04 -12.36
C ARG A 44 -4.14 -5.56 -12.20
N LEU A 45 -3.57 -6.09 -11.12
CA LEU A 45 -3.59 -7.53 -10.85
C LEU A 45 -5.00 -8.04 -10.58
N CYS A 46 -5.79 -7.27 -9.84
CA CYS A 46 -7.15 -7.62 -9.44
C CYS A 46 -8.21 -7.36 -10.52
N ARG A 47 -7.85 -6.73 -11.65
CA ARG A 47 -8.79 -6.28 -12.70
C ARG A 47 -9.78 -7.35 -13.18
N PHE A 48 -9.36 -8.60 -13.22
CA PHE A 48 -10.15 -9.71 -13.77
C PHE A 48 -10.64 -10.70 -12.71
N PHE A 49 -10.41 -10.42 -11.43
CA PHE A 49 -10.77 -11.35 -10.35
C PHE A 49 -12.23 -11.15 -9.93
N GLN A 50 -13.05 -12.17 -10.10
CA GLN A 50 -14.39 -12.26 -9.51
C GLN A 50 -14.31 -13.18 -8.30
N CYS A 51 -14.45 -12.60 -7.10
CA CYS A 51 -14.34 -13.38 -5.87
C CYS A 51 -15.58 -14.21 -5.60
N PRO A 52 -15.46 -15.54 -5.49
CA PRO A 52 -16.57 -16.41 -5.12
C PRO A 52 -16.82 -16.37 -3.60
N GLY A 53 -18.07 -16.56 -3.18
CA GLY A 53 -18.46 -16.58 -1.76
C GLY A 53 -18.79 -15.20 -1.19
N GLY A 54 -18.97 -15.10 0.13
CA GLY A 54 -19.18 -13.82 0.84
C GLY A 54 -17.93 -12.92 0.89
N GLU A 55 -16.87 -13.33 0.19
CA GLU A 55 -15.65 -12.56 -0.01
C GLU A 55 -15.83 -11.53 -1.12
N GLY A 56 -15.28 -10.35 -0.88
CA GLY A 56 -15.73 -9.14 -1.55
C GLY A 56 -14.67 -8.34 -2.27
N MET A 57 -13.41 -8.64 -1.97
CA MET A 57 -12.29 -7.82 -2.36
C MET A 57 -11.11 -8.71 -2.73
N CYS A 58 -10.35 -8.24 -3.70
CA CYS A 58 -9.07 -8.83 -4.08
C CYS A 58 -7.93 -8.09 -3.35
N ASP A 59 -7.02 -8.85 -2.75
CA ASP A 59 -5.82 -8.34 -2.05
C ASP A 59 -4.61 -9.21 -2.39
N LEU A 60 -3.41 -8.78 -2.04
CA LEU A 60 -2.17 -9.53 -2.17
C LEU A 60 -1.85 -10.16 -0.81
N ARG A 61 -1.68 -11.48 -0.73
CA ARG A 61 -1.25 -12.11 0.53
C ARG A 61 0.28 -12.09 0.69
N PRO A 62 0.80 -11.81 1.91
CA PRO A 62 2.23 -11.80 2.18
C PRO A 62 2.82 -13.21 2.22
N TYR A 63 4.06 -13.30 1.77
CA TYR A 63 5.00 -14.40 2.04
C TYR A 63 5.23 -14.53 3.55
N PRO A 64 5.40 -15.73 4.17
CA PRO A 64 6.18 -16.85 3.64
C PRO A 64 5.41 -18.11 3.27
N CYS A 65 5.83 -18.77 2.18
CA CYS A 65 5.46 -20.15 1.87
C CYS A 65 6.65 -21.04 2.24
N PHE A 66 6.49 -21.91 3.24
CA PHE A 66 7.46 -22.96 3.57
C PHE A 66 7.17 -24.28 2.84
N ASP A 67 5.98 -24.43 2.24
CA ASP A 67 5.60 -25.59 1.43
C ASP A 67 4.80 -25.16 0.17
N PRO A 68 5.09 -25.72 -1.02
CA PRO A 68 4.35 -25.48 -2.26
C PRO A 68 2.99 -26.22 -2.33
N PRO A 69 2.02 -25.75 -3.16
CA PRO A 69 2.12 -24.65 -4.14
C PRO A 69 1.96 -23.27 -3.52
N CYS A 70 2.85 -22.36 -3.91
CA CYS A 70 2.85 -20.97 -3.45
C CYS A 70 1.85 -20.16 -4.28
N ASP A 71 0.71 -19.78 -3.69
CA ASP A 71 -0.21 -18.83 -4.32
C ASP A 71 0.35 -17.39 -4.22
N ALA A 72 1.45 -17.13 -4.92
CA ALA A 72 1.96 -15.78 -5.12
C ALA A 72 1.04 -15.06 -6.10
N GLY A 73 0.09 -14.25 -5.60
CA GLY A 73 -0.84 -13.55 -6.47
C GLY A 73 -1.96 -12.80 -5.76
N PRO A 74 -2.88 -12.20 -6.54
CA PRO A 74 -4.16 -11.73 -6.02
C PRO A 74 -4.94 -12.90 -5.41
N THR A 75 -5.46 -12.68 -4.20
CA THR A 75 -6.37 -13.59 -3.51
C THR A 75 -7.65 -12.85 -3.17
N CYS A 76 -8.74 -13.60 -3.06
CA CYS A 76 -9.96 -13.08 -2.48
C CYS A 76 -9.83 -12.98 -0.96
N VAL A 77 -10.43 -11.93 -0.41
CA VAL A 77 -10.53 -11.67 1.02
C VAL A 77 -11.97 -11.23 1.38
N PRO A 78 -12.46 -11.55 2.59
CA PRO A 78 -13.76 -11.08 3.10
C PRO A 78 -13.91 -9.55 3.04
N TYR A 79 -15.12 -9.02 2.76
CA TYR A 79 -15.41 -7.56 2.79
C TYR A 79 -14.96 -6.92 4.14
N PRO A 80 -14.53 -5.65 4.15
CA PRO A 80 -13.68 -5.05 5.17
C PRO A 80 -14.51 -4.43 6.30
N GLY A 81 -15.18 -5.26 7.10
CA GLY A 81 -15.71 -4.81 8.39
C GLY A 81 -14.61 -4.29 9.33
N SER A 82 -13.33 -4.62 9.06
CA SER A 82 -12.16 -4.17 9.80
C SER A 82 -10.85 -4.39 9.02
N SER A 83 -10.72 -3.84 7.80
CA SER A 83 -9.43 -3.82 7.07
C SER A 83 -8.35 -2.95 7.74
N MET A 84 -8.60 -2.51 8.98
CA MET A 84 -7.75 -1.65 9.78
C MET A 84 -7.48 -2.36 11.08
N LYS A 85 -6.31 -2.98 11.18
CA LYS A 85 -5.80 -3.40 12.48
C LYS A 85 -5.30 -2.17 13.23
N PRO A 86 -5.38 -2.15 14.57
CA PRO A 86 -4.87 -1.05 15.36
C PRO A 86 -3.38 -0.84 15.11
N GLY A 87 -2.97 0.43 15.17
CA GLY A 87 -1.59 0.84 15.11
C GLY A 87 -1.06 1.38 13.79
N SER A 88 0.15 1.92 13.88
CA SER A 88 0.77 2.76 12.84
C SER A 88 1.96 2.08 12.17
N CYS A 89 2.19 2.44 10.91
CA CYS A 89 3.36 1.99 10.18
C CYS A 89 4.59 2.83 10.52
N PRO A 90 5.80 2.23 10.47
CA PRO A 90 7.02 3.02 10.48
C PRO A 90 7.09 3.92 9.25
N SER A 91 7.96 4.93 9.31
CA SER A 91 8.26 5.80 8.18
C SER A 91 8.47 4.98 6.89
N PRO A 92 7.93 5.39 5.73
CA PRO A 92 8.12 4.69 4.46
C PRO A 92 9.60 4.48 4.09
N PHE A 93 10.50 5.34 4.57
CA PHE A 93 11.95 5.21 4.42
C PHE A 93 12.54 4.00 5.14
N ASN A 94 11.84 3.44 6.14
CA ASN A 94 12.27 2.24 6.86
C ASN A 94 11.79 0.95 6.19
N ILE A 95 11.08 1.04 5.05
CA ILE A 95 10.49 -0.08 4.32
C ILE A 95 11.25 -0.23 2.99
N TRP A 96 12.30 -1.04 3.00
CA TRP A 96 13.25 -1.19 1.89
C TRP A 96 12.90 -2.30 0.88
N THR A 97 11.71 -2.91 0.99
CA THR A 97 11.29 -3.96 0.06
C THR A 97 10.95 -3.40 -1.33
N ARG A 98 11.33 -4.14 -2.37
CA ARG A 98 10.88 -3.92 -3.76
C ARG A 98 9.74 -4.86 -4.17
N ARG A 99 9.31 -5.74 -3.29
CA ARG A 99 8.17 -6.63 -3.51
C ARG A 99 6.93 -6.01 -2.91
N VAL A 100 5.82 -6.08 -3.64
CA VAL A 100 4.49 -5.76 -3.12
C VAL A 100 3.91 -7.04 -2.55
N ARG A 101 3.79 -7.14 -1.22
CA ARG A 101 3.32 -8.35 -0.53
C ARG A 101 1.92 -8.22 0.06
N CYS A 102 1.43 -7.00 0.24
CA CYS A 102 0.11 -6.74 0.80
C CYS A 102 -0.44 -5.42 0.25
N TYR A 103 -1.77 -5.27 0.21
CA TYR A 103 -2.41 -3.98 -0.04
C TYR A 103 -3.17 -3.47 1.19
N THR A 104 -3.85 -4.36 1.93
CA THR A 104 -4.54 -4.00 3.17
C THR A 104 -4.11 -4.88 4.36
N ASP A 105 -4.50 -4.50 5.58
CA ASP A 105 -4.09 -5.22 6.79
C ASP A 105 -4.69 -6.64 6.89
N ILE A 106 -5.77 -6.92 6.15
CA ILE A 106 -6.44 -8.23 6.15
C ILE A 106 -5.57 -9.31 5.50
N ALA A 107 -4.71 -8.91 4.57
CA ALA A 107 -3.72 -9.80 3.98
C ALA A 107 -2.68 -10.23 5.01
N CYS A 108 -2.38 -9.40 6.01
CA CYS A 108 -1.39 -9.70 7.02
C CYS A 108 -1.93 -10.66 8.09
N ASN A 109 -1.06 -11.52 8.61
CA ASN A 109 -1.44 -12.45 9.68
C ASN A 109 -1.44 -11.75 11.05
N ASN A 110 -2.11 -12.34 12.04
CA ASN A 110 -2.06 -11.90 13.44
C ASN A 110 -2.35 -10.39 13.60
N LEU A 111 -1.52 -9.69 14.37
CA LEU A 111 -1.59 -8.25 14.65
C LEU A 111 -0.78 -7.39 13.65
N GLU A 112 -0.23 -7.99 12.59
CA GLU A 112 0.59 -7.25 11.63
C GLU A 112 -0.27 -6.37 10.73
N VAL A 113 0.21 -5.16 10.46
CA VAL A 113 -0.38 -4.17 9.56
C VAL A 113 0.36 -4.15 8.23
N CYS A 114 -0.34 -3.82 7.14
CA CYS A 114 0.26 -3.69 5.82
C CYS A 114 0.88 -2.31 5.63
N CYS A 115 2.21 -2.26 5.54
CA CYS A 115 2.94 -1.01 5.43
C CYS A 115 3.53 -0.83 4.04
N HIS A 116 3.25 0.32 3.43
CA HIS A 116 3.77 0.68 2.12
C HIS A 116 5.11 1.42 2.29
N GLY A 117 6.12 1.01 1.54
CA GLY A 117 7.33 1.79 1.26
C GLY A 117 7.29 2.39 -0.14
N PHE A 118 8.37 3.05 -0.57
CA PHE A 118 8.44 3.67 -1.90
C PHE A 118 8.31 2.67 -3.07
N PHE A 119 8.86 1.47 -2.91
CA PHE A 119 8.98 0.48 -4.00
C PHE A 119 8.20 -0.81 -3.77
N GLY A 120 7.61 -0.99 -2.60
CA GLY A 120 6.97 -2.24 -2.22
C GLY A 120 6.20 -2.10 -0.92
N SER A 121 5.55 -3.18 -0.51
CA SER A 121 4.79 -3.27 0.72
C SER A 121 5.08 -4.58 1.42
N GLU A 122 5.00 -4.56 2.75
CA GLU A 122 5.16 -5.75 3.57
C GLU A 122 4.37 -5.62 4.86
N CYS A 123 4.01 -6.78 5.41
CA CYS A 123 3.41 -6.86 6.73
C CYS A 123 4.47 -6.60 7.77
N ARG A 124 4.13 -5.77 8.77
CA ARG A 124 4.98 -5.47 9.91
C ARG A 124 4.17 -5.42 11.19
N ALA A 125 4.85 -5.65 12.30
CA ALA A 125 4.32 -5.29 13.61
C ALA A 125 4.04 -3.77 13.67
N PRO A 126 2.89 -3.34 14.22
CA PRO A 126 2.58 -1.93 14.40
C PRO A 126 3.53 -1.31 15.44
N LEU A 127 3.89 -0.03 15.25
CA LEU A 127 4.75 0.69 16.21
C LEU A 127 4.04 1.04 17.53
N GLU A 128 2.76 1.36 17.45
CA GLU A 128 1.91 1.71 18.59
C GLU A 128 0.66 0.82 18.51
N LEU A 129 0.44 -0.05 19.49
CA LEU A 129 -0.88 -0.68 19.66
C LEU A 129 -1.77 0.39 20.29
N THR A 130 -2.57 1.09 19.49
CA THR A 130 -3.62 1.95 20.04
C THR A 130 -4.59 1.06 20.81
N ASN A 131 -4.44 1.03 22.14
CA ASN A 131 -5.38 0.46 23.10
C ASN A 131 -6.68 1.28 23.11
#